data_AF-A0A914GBT4-F1
#
_entry.id   AF-A0A914GBT4-F1
#
_cell.length_a   1.000
_cell.length_b   1.000
_cell.length_c   1.000
_cell.angle_alpha   90.00
_cell.angle_beta   90.00
_cell.angle_gamma   90.00
#
_symmetry.space_group_name_H-M   'P 1'
#
loop_
_entity.id
_entity.type
_entity.pdbx_description
1 polymer ?
#
loop_
_entity_poly.entity_id
_entity_poly.type
_entity_poly.pdbx_seq_one_letter_code
_entity_poly.pdbx_strand_id
1 'polypeptide(L)' 'MIEVEPPIKVCGDVHGQYGDLLRIFHRCGFPPDSSYLFL' A
#
# COMPACT_ATOMS: atom_id res chain seq x y z
N MET A 1 13.17 -6.24 12.49
CA MET A 1 11.99 -5.36 12.62
C MET A 1 12.20 -4.22 11.64
N ILE A 2 11.24 -3.92 10.77
CA ILE A 2 11.34 -2.80 9.85
C ILE A 2 10.76 -1.58 10.57
N GLU A 3 11.55 -0.52 10.73
CA GLU A 3 11.09 0.76 11.26
C GLU A 3 10.60 1.62 10.10
N VAL A 4 9.37 2.09 10.19
CA VAL A 4 8.71 2.91 9.16
C VAL A 4 8.26 4.22 9.78
N GLU A 5 8.68 5.33 9.17
CA GLU A 5 8.30 6.67 9.61
C GLU A 5 6.95 7.07 9.00
N PRO A 6 6.04 7.68 9.79
CA PRO A 6 4.78 8.18 9.27
C PRO A 6 4.99 9.38 8.31
N PRO A 7 4.10 9.59 7.33
CA PRO A 7 2.86 8.87 7.07
C PRO A 7 3.06 7.62 6.17
N ILE A 8 2.59 6.46 6.62
CA ILE A 8 2.60 5.20 5.86
C ILE A 8 1.21 4.55 5.84
N LYS A 9 0.87 3.90 4.73
CA LYS A 9 -0.40 3.19 4.55
C LYS A 9 -0.16 1.69 4.69
N VAL A 10 -0.79 1.09 5.70
CA VAL A 10 -0.69 -0.35 5.94
C VAL A 10 -1.82 -1.06 5.21
N CYS A 11 -1.49 -2.02 4.35
CA CYS A 11 -2.41 -2.86 3.60
C CYS A 11 -2.21 -4.32 4.00
N GLY A 12 -3.30 -5.10 4.08
CA GLY A 12 -3.22 -6.54 4.31
C GLY A 12 -3.03 -7.32 3.01
N ASP A 13 -3.30 -8.62 3.07
CA ASP A 13 -3.18 -9.54 1.95
C ASP A 13 -4.03 -9.13 0.72
N VAL A 14 -3.39 -9.11 -0.44
CA VAL A 14 -4.04 -8.85 -1.74
C VAL A 14 -4.47 -10.16 -2.43
N HIS A 15 -3.99 -11.32 -1.96
CA HIS A 15 -4.34 -12.65 -2.50
C HIS A 15 -4.27 -12.78 -4.04
N GLY A 16 -3.32 -12.10 -4.68
CA GLY A 16 -3.16 -12.12 -6.15
C GLY A 16 -4.23 -11.33 -6.93
N GLN A 17 -5.09 -10.57 -6.25
CA GLN A 17 -6.12 -9.75 -6.87
C GLN A 17 -5.52 -8.43 -7.37
N TYR A 18 -4.87 -8.46 -8.54
CA TYR A 18 -4.24 -7.29 -9.15
C TYR A 18 -5.20 -6.08 -9.30
N GLY A 19 -6.48 -6.33 -9.58
CA GLY A 19 -7.49 -5.28 -9.66
C GLY A 19 -7.69 -4.54 -8.33
N ASP A 20 -7.60 -5.23 -7.20
CA ASP A 20 -7.74 -4.62 -5.88
C ASP A 20 -6.50 -3.82 -5.51
N LEU A 21 -5.30 -4.28 -5.91
CA LEU A 21 -4.07 -3.50 -5.80
C LEU A 21 -4.19 -2.15 -6.53
N LEU A 22 -4.66 -2.18 -7.79
CA LEU A 22 -4.86 -0.95 -8.57
C LEU A 22 -5.87 -0.01 -7.91
N ARG A 23 -6.96 -0.55 -7.36
CA ARG A 23 -7.96 0.24 -6.62
C ARG A 23 -7.37 0.91 -5.39
N ILE A 24 -6.51 0.22 -4.65
CA ILE A 24 -5.79 0.77 -3.51
C ILE A 24 -4.92 1.95 -3.96
N PHE A 25 -4.12 1.80 -5.01
CA PHE A 25 -3.27 2.90 -5.51
C PHE A 25 -4.08 4.07 -6.07
N HIS A 26 -5.18 3.82 -6.77
CA HIS A 26 -6.06 4.90 -7.24
C HIS A 26 -6.70 5.69 -6.10
N ARG A 27 -7.05 5.03 -4.99
CA ARG A 27 -7.72 5.70 -3.86
C ARG A 27 -6.74 6.37 -2.91
N CYS A 28 -5.59 5.75 -2.70
CA CYS A 28 -4.65 6.13 -1.66
C CYS A 28 -3.40 6.83 -2.22
N GLY A 29 -3.21 6.90 -3.54
CA GLY A 29 -2.04 7.48 -4.19
C GLY A 29 -1.10 6.42 -4.78
N PHE A 30 -0.42 6.76 -5.87
CA PHE A 30 0.59 5.87 -6.42
C PHE A 30 1.95 6.11 -5.72
N PRO A 31 2.76 5.07 -5.50
CA PRO A 31 4.18 5.26 -5.22
C PRO A 31 4.82 6.07 -6.37
N PRO A 32 5.75 7.02 -6.10
CA PRO A 32 6.43 7.29 -4.84
C PRO A 32 5.74 8.32 -3.91
N ASP A 33 4.66 8.95 -4.34
CA ASP A 33 3.97 10.01 -3.56
C ASP A 33 3.29 9.48 -2.29
N SER A 34 3.24 8.16 -2.13
CA SER A 34 2.61 7.48 -0.99
C SER A 34 3.36 6.22 -0.61
N SER A 35 3.74 6.13 0.67
CA SER A 35 4.40 4.95 1.24
C SER A 35 3.39 3.88 1.64
N TYR A 36 3.68 2.63 1.30
CA TYR A 36 2.83 1.47 1.61
C TYR A 36 3.61 0.37 2.33
N LEU A 37 2.97 -0.28 3.28
CA LEU A 37 3.43 -1.51 3.91
C LEU A 37 2.37 -2.59 3.67
N PHE A 38 2.70 -3.61 2.90
CA PHE A 38 1.84 -4.79 2.71
C PHE A 38 2.28 -5.88 3.69
N LEU A 39 1.31 -6.40 4.47
CA LEU A 39 1.49 -7.47 5.45
C LEU A 39 1.11 -8.82 4.85
#